data_AF-A0A975T6G8-F1
#
_entry.id   AF-A0A975T6G8-F1
#
_cell.length_a   1.000
_cell.length_b   1.000
_cell.length_c   1.000
_cell.angle_alpha   90.00
_cell.angle_beta   90.00
_cell.angle_gamma   90.00
#
_symmetry.space_group_name_H-M   'P 1'
#
loop_
_entity.id
_entity.type
_entity.pdbx_description
1 polymer ?
#
loop_
_entity_poly.entity_id
_entity_poly.type
_entity_poly.pdbx_seq_one_letter_code
_entity_poly.pdbx_strand_id
1 'polypeptide(L)'
;MQHLRELLTTENSELARLLRFSLHGLEAALMQAHQEYPLDPGGQVCAQVLQELQDLLHPASATATEITVREPCKLIDLQAAFNADSELNFYLGNTPLNSQSDGELWQEIHRKLLRVPENLATIWRQRALESAQAVGAIADDENVEELPFIRDEIIYPGLTGTIQAQGLSLSQQAFVNAGFTQENQSENLNLLAGFILLYTKFVKKEPDLHHALKTVFSFDAISLHNNIEQHQQYLEALQDRWHRTQKSEENSDEIANLHAWIDMDEAIHSLVFMPPAERYSWWGNLQQESRRILKKVADAVTKAGHEVRIKQLSGLYADVCQFSKDDLQVDCGGTPGEVLTCLRIYARINQEEYPGRVMFRGSR
;
A
#
# COMPACT_ATOMS: atom_id res chain seq x y z
N MET A 1 -8.79 -25.88 -22.28
CA MET A 1 -8.29 -24.54 -22.66
C MET A 1 -6.76 -24.55 -22.85
N GLN A 2 -6.20 -25.39 -23.73
CA GLN A 2 -4.73 -25.51 -23.84
C GLN A 2 -4.08 -24.26 -24.47
N HIS A 3 -4.57 -23.81 -25.63
CA HIS A 3 -4.02 -22.63 -26.32
C HIS A 3 -4.21 -21.32 -25.56
N LEU A 4 -5.25 -21.24 -24.72
CA LEU A 4 -5.46 -20.11 -23.81
C LEU A 4 -4.37 -20.07 -22.73
N ARG A 5 -4.01 -21.22 -22.15
CA ARG A 5 -2.89 -21.32 -21.20
C ARG A 5 -1.56 -20.99 -21.87
N GLU A 6 -1.30 -21.53 -23.07
CA GLU A 6 -0.08 -21.23 -23.84
C GLU A 6 0.06 -19.73 -24.11
N LEU A 7 -1.01 -19.08 -24.57
CA LEU A 7 -1.01 -17.63 -24.80
C LEU A 7 -0.83 -16.86 -23.49
N LEU A 8 -1.51 -17.23 -22.41
CA LEU A 8 -1.36 -16.60 -21.10
C LEU A 8 0.06 -16.71 -20.51
N THR A 9 0.81 -17.77 -20.85
CA THR A 9 2.20 -17.95 -20.42
C THR A 9 3.23 -17.32 -21.36
N THR A 10 2.80 -16.73 -22.49
CA THR A 10 3.71 -16.12 -23.45
C THR A 10 4.21 -14.76 -22.91
N GLU A 11 5.51 -14.68 -22.64
CA GLU A 11 6.17 -13.43 -22.21
C GLU A 11 6.21 -12.39 -23.35
N ASN A 12 6.15 -11.10 -23.00
CA ASN A 12 6.24 -9.97 -23.95
C ASN A 12 5.22 -9.99 -25.11
N SER A 13 4.04 -10.57 -24.91
CA SER A 13 2.97 -10.62 -25.91
C SER A 13 1.81 -9.67 -25.55
N GLU A 14 1.55 -8.69 -26.41
CA GLU A 14 0.39 -7.79 -26.29
C GLU A 14 -0.95 -8.55 -26.33
N LEU A 15 -1.00 -9.67 -27.05
CA LEU A 15 -2.18 -10.54 -27.11
C LEU A 15 -2.37 -11.31 -25.79
N ALA A 16 -1.28 -11.75 -25.16
CA ALA A 16 -1.32 -12.35 -23.83
C ALA A 16 -1.76 -11.33 -22.78
N ARG A 17 -1.25 -10.10 -22.88
CA ARG A 17 -1.59 -8.97 -22.02
C ARG A 17 -3.07 -8.62 -22.10
N LEU A 18 -3.59 -8.39 -23.31
CA LEU A 18 -5.02 -8.10 -23.53
C LEU A 18 -5.91 -9.23 -23.01
N LEU A 19 -5.48 -10.48 -23.19
CA LEU A 19 -6.20 -11.65 -22.70
C LEU A 19 -6.27 -11.69 -21.17
N ARG A 20 -5.15 -11.45 -20.46
CA ARG A 20 -5.14 -11.36 -18.98
C ARG A 20 -6.09 -10.27 -18.48
N PHE A 21 -6.05 -9.08 -19.07
CA PHE A 21 -6.95 -7.98 -18.71
C PHE A 21 -8.42 -8.33 -18.90
N SER A 22 -8.74 -8.95 -20.04
CA SER A 22 -10.12 -9.33 -20.35
C SER A 22 -10.64 -10.40 -19.38
N LEU A 23 -9.78 -11.33 -18.97
CA LEU A 23 -10.12 -12.38 -18.01
C LEU A 23 -10.25 -11.85 -16.57
N HIS A 24 -9.34 -10.98 -16.11
CA HIS A 24 -9.49 -10.31 -14.80
C HIS A 24 -10.72 -9.40 -14.75
N GLY A 25 -11.01 -8.67 -15.84
CA GLY A 25 -12.23 -7.86 -15.94
C GLY A 25 -13.50 -8.71 -15.90
N LEU A 26 -13.49 -9.87 -16.56
CA LEU A 26 -14.60 -10.83 -16.53
C LEU A 26 -14.77 -11.45 -15.13
N GLU A 27 -13.68 -11.83 -14.47
CA GLU A 27 -13.68 -12.33 -13.10
C GLU A 27 -14.32 -11.31 -12.15
N ALA A 28 -13.85 -10.06 -12.16
CA ALA A 28 -14.38 -8.99 -11.31
C ALA A 28 -15.88 -8.73 -11.58
N ALA A 29 -16.29 -8.67 -12.84
CA ALA A 29 -17.68 -8.48 -13.21
C ALA A 29 -18.59 -9.63 -12.75
N LEU A 30 -18.12 -10.88 -12.86
CA LEU A 30 -18.86 -12.06 -12.39
C LEU A 30 -18.91 -12.15 -10.87
N MET A 31 -17.83 -11.79 -10.17
CA MET A 31 -17.83 -11.71 -8.70
C MET A 31 -18.85 -10.68 -8.21
N GLN A 32 -18.85 -9.48 -8.80
CA GLN A 32 -19.82 -8.43 -8.46
C GLN A 32 -21.25 -8.89 -8.73
N ALA A 33 -21.52 -9.45 -9.92
CA ALA A 33 -22.86 -9.94 -10.25
C ALA A 33 -23.31 -11.10 -9.33
N HIS A 34 -22.41 -11.99 -8.94
CA HIS A 34 -22.73 -13.09 -8.03
C HIS A 34 -23.10 -12.60 -6.63
N GLN A 35 -22.48 -11.51 -6.16
CA GLN A 35 -22.82 -10.85 -4.89
C GLN A 35 -24.14 -10.08 -4.97
N GLU A 36 -24.43 -9.43 -6.10
CA GLU A 36 -25.64 -8.64 -6.30
C GLU A 36 -26.90 -9.51 -6.47
N TYR A 37 -26.75 -10.71 -7.05
CA TYR A 37 -27.86 -11.63 -7.33
C TYR A 37 -27.66 -13.01 -6.66
N PRO A 38 -27.69 -13.11 -5.32
CA PRO A 38 -27.34 -14.33 -4.58
C PRO A 38 -28.35 -15.48 -4.75
N LEU A 39 -29.58 -15.18 -5.19
CA LEU A 39 -30.65 -16.14 -5.44
C LEU A 39 -30.82 -16.46 -6.93
N ASP A 40 -29.90 -15.97 -7.79
CA ASP A 40 -29.96 -16.27 -9.22
C ASP A 40 -29.78 -17.78 -9.46
N PRO A 41 -30.63 -18.41 -10.30
CA PRO A 41 -30.55 -19.85 -10.56
C PRO A 41 -29.20 -20.27 -11.18
N GLY A 42 -28.45 -19.35 -11.78
CA GLY A 42 -27.10 -19.56 -12.30
C GLY A 42 -25.98 -19.40 -11.27
N GLY A 43 -26.27 -19.04 -10.02
CA GLY A 43 -25.24 -18.71 -9.01
C GLY A 43 -24.20 -19.81 -8.77
N GLN A 44 -24.62 -21.08 -8.72
CA GLN A 44 -23.68 -22.20 -8.57
C GLN A 44 -22.76 -22.38 -9.78
N VAL A 45 -23.28 -22.15 -10.99
CA VAL A 45 -22.50 -22.22 -12.23
C VAL A 45 -21.55 -21.02 -12.30
N CYS A 46 -21.99 -19.83 -11.90
CA CYS A 46 -21.15 -18.64 -11.79
C CYS A 46 -19.94 -18.88 -10.86
N ALA A 47 -20.16 -19.49 -9.69
CA ALA A 47 -19.08 -19.85 -8.77
C ALA A 47 -18.06 -20.83 -9.38
N GLN A 48 -18.52 -21.80 -10.18
CA GLN A 48 -17.63 -22.73 -10.89
C GLN A 48 -16.82 -22.02 -11.97
N VAL A 49 -17.44 -21.12 -12.74
CA VAL A 49 -16.75 -20.31 -13.75
C VAL A 49 -15.69 -19.40 -13.11
N LEU A 50 -16.00 -18.80 -11.96
CA LEU A 50 -15.04 -18.00 -11.19
C LEU A 50 -13.83 -18.84 -10.77
N GLN A 51 -14.04 -20.05 -10.26
CA GLN A 51 -12.95 -20.96 -9.93
C GLN A 51 -12.11 -21.35 -11.15
N GLU A 52 -12.74 -21.65 -12.30
CA GLU A 52 -12.03 -21.97 -13.54
C GLU A 52 -11.19 -20.79 -14.05
N LEU A 53 -11.69 -19.56 -13.92
CA LEU A 53 -10.94 -18.34 -14.25
C LEU A 53 -9.75 -18.14 -13.32
N GLN A 54 -9.93 -18.37 -12.02
CA GLN A 54 -8.85 -18.29 -11.03
C GLN A 54 -7.74 -19.30 -11.29
N ASP A 55 -8.08 -20.56 -11.57
CA ASP A 55 -7.13 -21.63 -11.91
C ASP A 55 -6.40 -21.39 -13.25
N LEU A 56 -6.99 -20.55 -14.11
CA LEU A 56 -6.43 -20.17 -15.39
C LEU A 56 -5.47 -18.97 -15.24
N LEU A 57 -5.82 -18.01 -14.39
CA LEU A 57 -5.03 -16.80 -14.10
C LEU A 57 -3.88 -17.09 -13.11
N HIS A 58 -4.08 -18.02 -12.18
CA HIS A 58 -3.12 -18.41 -11.15
C HIS A 58 -2.88 -19.93 -11.23
N PRO A 59 -2.07 -20.42 -12.19
CA PRO A 59 -1.70 -21.82 -12.19
C PRO A 59 -0.99 -22.12 -10.87
N ALA A 60 -1.56 -23.04 -10.08
CA ALA A 60 -1.01 -23.48 -8.81
C ALA A 60 0.48 -23.74 -8.98
N SER A 61 1.33 -22.89 -8.39
CA SER A 61 2.75 -23.14 -8.32
C SER A 61 2.91 -24.49 -7.62
N ALA A 62 3.42 -25.47 -8.36
CA ALA A 62 3.85 -26.73 -7.77
C ALA A 62 5.04 -26.43 -6.86
N THR A 63 4.75 -26.05 -5.62
CA THR A 63 5.74 -26.00 -4.55
C THR A 63 6.08 -27.45 -4.19
N ALA A 64 7.22 -27.89 -4.70
CA ALA A 64 7.89 -29.07 -4.22
C ALA A 64 8.19 -28.88 -2.72
N THR A 65 7.41 -29.55 -1.87
CA THR A 65 7.68 -29.67 -0.44
C THR A 65 8.93 -30.52 -0.22
N GLU A 66 10.09 -29.88 -0.17
CA GLU A 66 11.24 -30.45 0.54
C GLU A 66 10.93 -30.40 2.04
N ILE A 67 10.64 -31.56 2.63
CA ILE A 67 10.50 -31.72 4.08
C ILE A 67 11.92 -31.65 4.67
N THR A 68 12.39 -30.43 4.89
CA THR A 68 13.47 -30.17 5.85
C THR A 68 12.88 -30.29 7.25
N VAL A 69 13.49 -31.12 8.09
CA VAL A 69 13.14 -31.22 9.52
C VAL A 69 13.44 -29.85 10.14
N ARG A 70 12.39 -29.05 10.37
CA ARG A 70 12.48 -27.70 10.92
C ARG A 70 12.76 -27.76 12.41
N GLU A 71 13.75 -27.01 12.88
CA GLU A 71 13.86 -26.69 14.29
C GLU A 71 12.60 -25.94 14.74
N PRO A 72 12.07 -26.21 15.96
CA PRO A 72 10.89 -25.52 16.44
C PRO A 72 11.19 -24.02 16.64
N CYS A 73 10.36 -23.15 16.05
CA CYS A 73 10.43 -21.69 16.27
C CYS A 73 10.34 -21.37 17.75
N LYS A 74 11.29 -20.57 18.26
CA LYS A 74 11.36 -20.18 19.68
C LYS A 74 10.29 -19.14 20.02
N LEU A 75 9.77 -18.42 19.03
CA LEU A 75 8.76 -17.37 19.19
C LEU A 75 7.31 -17.83 18.92
N ILE A 76 7.03 -19.13 18.98
CA ILE A 76 5.70 -19.67 18.68
C ILE A 76 4.59 -19.12 19.59
N ASP A 77 4.88 -18.88 20.87
CA ASP A 77 3.93 -18.31 21.82
C ASP A 77 3.61 -16.84 21.48
N LEU A 78 4.60 -16.09 20.98
CA LEU A 78 4.39 -14.73 20.48
C LEU A 78 3.49 -14.72 19.25
N GLN A 79 3.73 -15.63 18.29
CA GLN A 79 2.89 -15.79 17.11
C GLN A 79 1.44 -16.12 17.49
N ALA A 80 1.24 -17.08 18.40
CA ALA A 80 -0.08 -17.47 18.88
C ALA A 80 -0.80 -16.31 19.58
N ALA A 81 -0.08 -15.57 20.44
CA ALA A 81 -0.62 -14.40 21.11
C ALA A 81 -1.02 -13.29 20.13
N PHE A 82 -0.18 -13.01 19.13
CA PHE A 82 -0.44 -11.98 18.13
C PHE A 82 -1.69 -12.32 17.30
N ASN A 83 -1.79 -13.56 16.81
CA ASN A 83 -2.94 -14.03 16.02
C ASN A 83 -4.25 -14.05 16.82
N ALA A 84 -4.18 -14.26 18.14
CA ALA A 84 -5.36 -14.32 19.01
C ALA A 84 -5.86 -12.94 19.48
N ASP A 85 -5.11 -11.86 19.25
CA ASP A 85 -5.44 -10.54 19.76
C ASP A 85 -6.56 -9.88 18.94
N SER A 86 -7.70 -9.64 19.59
CA SER A 86 -8.87 -9.06 18.93
C SER A 86 -8.69 -7.61 18.48
N GLU A 87 -7.86 -6.84 19.18
CA GLU A 87 -7.62 -5.43 18.85
C GLU A 87 -6.70 -5.31 17.63
N LEU A 88 -5.65 -6.14 17.54
CA LEU A 88 -4.84 -6.27 16.33
C LEU A 88 -5.67 -6.76 15.14
N ASN A 89 -6.49 -7.80 15.33
CA ASN A 89 -7.32 -8.36 14.27
C ASN A 89 -8.35 -7.36 13.72
N PHE A 90 -8.79 -6.40 14.53
CA PHE A 90 -9.65 -5.30 14.07
C PHE A 90 -8.95 -4.44 12.99
N TYR A 91 -7.66 -4.13 13.17
CA TYR A 91 -6.90 -3.30 12.23
C TYR A 91 -6.28 -4.11 11.08
N LEU A 92 -5.75 -5.30 11.38
CA LEU A 92 -4.96 -6.10 10.44
C LEU A 92 -5.80 -7.12 9.66
N GLY A 93 -7.06 -7.34 10.06
CA GLY A 93 -7.88 -8.43 9.57
C GLY A 93 -7.55 -9.76 10.24
N ASN A 94 -8.28 -10.81 9.88
CA ASN A 94 -8.15 -12.14 10.49
C ASN A 94 -7.13 -13.05 9.76
N THR A 95 -6.14 -12.45 9.10
CA THR A 95 -5.11 -13.22 8.38
C THR A 95 -3.98 -13.56 9.36
N PRO A 96 -3.74 -14.86 9.65
CA PRO A 96 -2.68 -15.25 10.56
C PRO A 96 -1.30 -14.94 9.99
N LEU A 97 -0.32 -14.75 10.88
CA LEU A 97 1.09 -14.65 10.51
C LEU A 97 1.58 -15.94 9.85
N ASN A 98 2.30 -15.81 8.73
CA ASN A 98 2.70 -16.94 7.87
C ASN A 98 4.21 -17.27 7.93
N SER A 99 4.98 -16.54 8.72
CA SER A 99 6.43 -16.72 8.86
C SER A 99 6.84 -18.12 9.31
N GLN A 100 7.96 -18.61 8.78
CA GLN A 100 8.45 -19.97 8.98
C GLN A 100 9.71 -20.04 9.85
N SER A 101 10.32 -18.90 10.16
CA SER A 101 11.46 -18.77 11.07
C SER A 101 11.23 -17.64 12.08
N ASP A 102 11.95 -17.66 13.20
CA ASP A 102 11.89 -16.60 14.22
C ASP A 102 12.28 -15.22 13.65
N GLY A 103 13.23 -15.19 12.71
CA GLY A 103 13.68 -13.95 12.06
C GLY A 103 12.63 -13.38 11.09
N GLU A 104 11.99 -14.23 10.29
CA GLU A 104 10.86 -13.83 9.46
C GLU A 104 9.69 -13.33 10.31
N LEU A 105 9.38 -14.05 11.40
CA LEU A 105 8.28 -13.71 12.30
C LEU A 105 8.49 -12.35 12.96
N TRP A 106 9.73 -12.07 13.40
CA TRP A 106 10.12 -10.76 13.92
C TRP A 106 9.77 -9.66 12.91
N GLN A 107 10.25 -9.80 11.67
CA GLN A 107 10.03 -8.79 10.65
C GLN A 107 8.55 -8.68 10.26
N GLU A 108 7.82 -9.79 10.14
CA GLU A 108 6.40 -9.78 9.80
C GLU A 108 5.58 -9.05 10.88
N ILE A 109 5.79 -9.38 12.16
CA ILE A 109 5.14 -8.68 13.28
C ILE A 109 5.39 -7.19 13.19
N HIS A 110 6.66 -6.78 13.06
CA HIS A 110 7.00 -5.37 13.07
C HIS A 110 6.45 -4.61 11.86
N ARG A 111 6.42 -5.20 10.67
CA ARG A 111 5.76 -4.60 9.50
C ARG A 111 4.26 -4.44 9.68
N LYS A 112 3.57 -5.44 10.25
CA LYS A 112 2.13 -5.35 10.56
C LYS A 112 1.84 -4.21 11.54
N LEU A 113 2.71 -4.01 12.54
CA LEU A 113 2.58 -2.95 13.54
C LEU A 113 2.76 -1.53 12.97
N LEU A 114 3.25 -1.34 11.74
CA LEU A 114 3.31 -0.02 11.09
C LEU A 114 1.93 0.53 10.69
N ARG A 115 0.90 -0.30 10.80
CA ARG A 115 -0.45 -0.05 10.27
C ARG A 115 -1.51 0.11 11.36
N VAL A 116 -1.12 -0.07 12.62
CA VAL A 116 -2.01 0.02 13.78
C VAL A 116 -1.72 1.30 14.57
N PRO A 117 -2.64 1.77 15.43
CA PRO A 117 -2.40 2.92 16.29
C PRO A 117 -1.07 2.82 17.07
N GLU A 118 -0.31 3.91 17.17
CA GLU A 118 1.03 3.89 17.76
C GLU A 118 1.06 3.42 19.22
N ASN A 119 0.00 3.66 19.99
CA ASN A 119 -0.13 3.13 21.35
C ASN A 119 -0.17 1.59 21.35
N LEU A 120 -0.95 1.00 20.46
CA LEU A 120 -1.04 -0.45 20.31
C LEU A 120 0.26 -1.02 19.75
N ALA A 121 0.85 -0.35 18.75
CA ALA A 121 2.13 -0.74 18.18
C ALA A 121 3.25 -0.75 19.24
N THR A 122 3.30 0.26 20.11
CA THR A 122 4.30 0.36 21.18
C THR A 122 4.18 -0.80 22.17
N ILE A 123 2.96 -1.12 22.62
CA ILE A 123 2.70 -2.25 23.53
C ILE A 123 3.19 -3.57 22.91
N TRP A 124 2.85 -3.80 21.64
CA TRP A 124 3.22 -5.03 20.94
C TRP A 124 4.71 -5.12 20.59
N ARG A 125 5.36 -4.01 20.21
CA ARG A 125 6.81 -3.95 20.02
C ARG A 125 7.54 -4.32 21.31
N GLN A 126 7.09 -3.80 22.46
CA GLN A 126 7.66 -4.13 23.77
C GLN A 126 7.47 -5.62 24.11
N ARG A 127 6.24 -6.14 23.94
CA ARG A 127 5.95 -7.56 24.18
C ARG A 127 6.76 -8.50 23.28
N ALA A 128 6.93 -8.15 22.01
CA ALA A 128 7.74 -8.91 21.07
C ALA A 128 9.21 -8.93 21.51
N LEU A 129 9.75 -7.78 21.91
CA LEU A 129 11.13 -7.67 22.40
C LEU A 129 11.35 -8.50 23.68
N GLU A 130 10.45 -8.42 24.66
CA GLU A 130 10.52 -9.23 25.89
C GLU A 130 10.50 -10.72 25.60
N SER A 131 9.67 -11.14 24.64
CA SER A 131 9.59 -12.55 24.20
C SER A 131 10.89 -13.00 23.53
N ALA A 132 11.49 -12.16 22.69
CA ALA A 132 12.77 -12.44 22.04
C ALA A 132 13.93 -12.48 23.04
N GLN A 133 13.95 -11.57 24.01
CA GLN A 133 14.97 -11.54 25.07
C GLN A 133 14.88 -12.76 25.99
N ALA A 134 13.67 -13.23 26.31
CA ALA A 134 13.46 -14.40 27.14
C ALA A 134 14.08 -15.68 26.54
N VAL A 135 14.23 -15.74 25.22
CA VAL A 135 14.89 -16.86 24.51
C VAL A 135 16.35 -16.57 24.15
N GLY A 136 16.91 -15.45 24.63
CA GLY A 136 18.32 -15.08 24.49
C GLY A 136 18.67 -14.23 23.26
N ALA A 137 17.70 -13.61 22.60
CA ALA A 137 17.96 -12.63 21.55
C ALA A 137 18.30 -11.25 22.15
N ILE A 138 19.08 -10.46 21.44
CA ILE A 138 19.53 -9.13 21.85
C ILE A 138 19.15 -8.15 20.75
N ALA A 139 18.50 -7.04 21.12
CA ALA A 139 18.19 -5.97 20.18
C ALA A 139 19.48 -5.32 19.66
N ASP A 140 19.52 -5.07 18.36
CA ASP A 140 20.67 -4.49 17.68
C ASP A 140 20.19 -3.42 16.67
N ASP A 141 20.38 -2.15 17.04
CA ASP A 141 20.04 -1.00 16.20
C ASP A 141 21.02 -0.80 15.04
N GLU A 142 22.16 -1.50 15.03
CA GLU A 142 23.14 -1.47 13.94
C GLU A 142 22.83 -2.55 12.89
N ASN A 143 22.21 -3.67 13.28
CA ASN A 143 21.77 -4.72 12.36
C ASN A 143 20.43 -4.39 11.68
N VAL A 144 20.39 -3.27 10.96
CA VAL A 144 19.19 -2.76 10.29
C VAL A 144 19.38 -2.69 8.78
N GLU A 145 18.28 -2.89 8.05
CA GLU A 145 18.24 -2.53 6.64
C GLU A 145 17.86 -1.07 6.49
N GLU A 146 18.68 -0.32 5.75
CA GLU A 146 18.45 1.10 5.52
C GLU A 146 17.51 1.36 4.33
N LEU A 147 16.43 2.08 4.59
CA LEU A 147 15.55 2.64 3.58
C LEU A 147 15.92 4.10 3.30
N PRO A 148 16.09 4.49 2.03
CA PRO A 148 16.45 5.86 1.68
C PRO A 148 15.32 6.84 2.04
N PHE A 149 15.61 7.79 2.92
CA PHE A 149 14.69 8.89 3.26
C PHE A 149 15.44 10.14 3.73
N ILE A 150 14.75 11.27 3.92
CA ILE A 150 15.41 12.55 4.25
C ILE A 150 15.86 12.68 5.71
N ARG A 151 15.57 11.68 6.56
CA ARG A 151 15.91 11.65 7.99
C ARG A 151 16.32 10.24 8.40
N ASP A 152 17.10 10.17 9.47
CA ASP A 152 17.44 8.91 10.14
C ASP A 152 16.36 8.56 11.17
N GLU A 153 15.88 7.33 11.16
CA GLU A 153 14.85 6.84 12.09
C GLU A 153 14.92 5.31 12.18
N ILE A 154 15.11 4.76 13.38
CA ILE A 154 14.95 3.31 13.57
C ILE A 154 13.44 2.99 13.61
N ILE A 155 12.95 2.24 12.61
CA ILE A 155 11.55 1.82 12.55
C ILE A 155 11.33 0.64 13.51
N TYR A 156 12.24 -0.34 13.47
CA TYR A 156 12.34 -1.41 14.46
C TYR A 156 13.75 -2.00 14.46
N PRO A 157 14.24 -2.46 15.63
CA PRO A 157 15.60 -2.97 15.77
C PRO A 157 15.78 -4.32 15.08
N GLY A 158 17.02 -4.64 14.74
CA GLY A 158 17.42 -6.01 14.44
C GLY A 158 17.53 -6.85 15.70
N LEU A 159 17.80 -8.13 15.51
CA LEU A 159 18.13 -9.07 16.57
C LEU A 159 19.46 -9.76 16.28
N THR A 160 20.24 -9.96 17.33
CA THR A 160 21.41 -10.84 17.38
C THR A 160 21.27 -11.85 18.52
N GLY A 161 22.25 -12.76 18.66
CA GLY A 161 22.21 -13.80 19.70
C GLY A 161 21.49 -15.06 19.25
N THR A 162 20.54 -15.57 20.04
CA THR A 162 19.88 -16.86 19.74
C THR A 162 18.88 -16.80 18.59
N ILE A 163 18.45 -15.59 18.21
CA ILE A 163 17.65 -15.28 17.02
C ILE A 163 18.41 -14.20 16.25
N GLN A 164 18.58 -14.39 14.95
CA GLN A 164 19.17 -13.38 14.07
C GLN A 164 18.08 -12.86 13.13
N ALA A 165 17.87 -11.55 13.15
CA ALA A 165 16.88 -10.90 12.30
C ALA A 165 17.38 -9.50 11.94
N GLN A 166 17.21 -9.08 10.69
CA GLN A 166 17.51 -7.71 10.30
C GLN A 166 16.35 -6.79 10.69
N GLY A 167 16.66 -5.66 11.30
CA GLY A 167 15.73 -4.57 11.58
C GLY A 167 15.49 -3.69 10.36
N LEU A 168 14.84 -2.55 10.56
CA LEU A 168 14.55 -1.60 9.48
C LEU A 168 14.71 -0.17 9.99
N SER A 169 15.37 0.66 9.20
CA SER A 169 15.56 2.08 9.48
C SER A 169 15.32 2.95 8.25
N LEU A 170 15.01 4.22 8.47
CA LEU A 170 15.18 5.28 7.49
C LEU A 170 16.62 5.80 7.61
N SER A 171 17.25 6.13 6.48
CA SER A 171 18.63 6.62 6.42
C SER A 171 18.78 7.76 5.42
N GLN A 172 19.27 8.89 5.92
CA GLN A 172 19.64 10.05 5.12
C GLN A 172 20.84 9.73 4.24
N GLN A 173 21.81 8.95 4.74
CA GLN A 173 22.95 8.53 3.94
C GLN A 173 22.52 7.65 2.77
N ALA A 174 21.59 6.70 2.98
CA ALA A 174 21.03 5.89 1.91
C ALA A 174 20.29 6.73 0.86
N PHE A 175 19.62 7.82 1.27
CA PHE A 175 18.97 8.78 0.37
C PHE A 175 19.98 9.54 -0.49
N VAL A 176 21.07 10.05 0.09
CA VAL A 176 22.15 10.70 -0.66
C VAL A 176 22.78 9.73 -1.67
N ASN A 177 23.04 8.49 -1.24
CA ASN A 177 23.66 7.46 -2.07
C ASN A 177 22.78 7.04 -3.26
N ALA A 178 21.45 7.18 -3.16
CA ALA A 178 20.53 6.92 -4.26
C ALA A 178 20.63 7.95 -5.40
N GLY A 179 21.40 9.03 -5.22
CA GLY A 179 21.68 10.02 -6.28
C GLY A 179 20.57 11.04 -6.52
N PHE A 180 19.61 11.15 -5.60
CA PHE A 180 18.48 12.09 -5.72
C PHE A 180 18.76 13.48 -5.13
N THR A 181 19.83 13.65 -4.34
CA THR A 181 20.23 14.97 -3.84
C THR A 181 20.88 15.79 -4.94
N GLN A 182 20.10 16.68 -5.55
CA GLN A 182 20.63 17.78 -6.35
C GLN A 182 20.67 19.03 -5.48
N GLU A 183 21.84 19.69 -5.39
CA GLU A 183 22.07 20.89 -4.57
C GLU A 183 21.12 22.07 -4.86
N ASN A 184 20.34 22.00 -5.95
CA ASN A 184 19.45 23.05 -6.43
C ASN A 184 17.95 22.70 -6.34
N GLN A 185 17.55 21.56 -5.75
CA GLN A 185 16.13 21.19 -5.64
C GLN A 185 15.45 21.85 -4.42
N SER A 186 14.17 22.19 -4.57
CA SER A 186 13.36 22.72 -3.47
C SER A 186 13.23 21.70 -2.34
N GLU A 187 13.09 22.16 -1.10
CA GLU A 187 12.89 21.30 0.08
C GLU A 187 11.70 20.34 -0.10
N ASN A 188 10.64 20.82 -0.75
CA ASN A 188 9.45 20.02 -1.06
C ASN A 188 9.75 18.89 -2.04
N LEU A 189 10.54 19.14 -3.10
CA LEU A 189 10.95 18.12 -4.06
C LEU A 189 11.86 17.08 -3.42
N ASN A 190 12.80 17.48 -2.55
CA ASN A 190 13.66 16.53 -1.84
C ASN A 190 12.84 15.60 -0.94
N LEU A 191 11.86 16.14 -0.21
CA LEU A 191 10.97 15.33 0.63
C LEU A 191 10.09 14.41 -0.23
N LEU A 192 9.58 14.88 -1.37
CA LEU A 192 8.83 14.06 -2.32
C LEU A 192 9.67 12.91 -2.89
N ALA A 193 10.93 13.17 -3.26
CA ALA A 193 11.88 12.14 -3.68
C ALA A 193 12.07 11.08 -2.59
N GLY A 194 12.16 11.51 -1.33
CA GLY A 194 12.21 10.63 -0.16
C GLY A 194 11.04 9.65 -0.13
N PHE A 195 9.80 10.14 -0.28
CA PHE A 195 8.61 9.29 -0.32
C PHE A 195 8.64 8.28 -1.47
N ILE A 196 9.02 8.72 -2.67
CA ILE A 196 9.06 7.85 -3.86
C ILE A 196 10.06 6.72 -3.69
N LEU A 197 11.27 7.05 -3.22
CA LEU A 197 12.33 6.07 -2.99
C LEU A 197 11.94 5.08 -1.89
N LEU A 198 11.41 5.59 -0.78
CA LEU A 198 10.92 4.79 0.33
C LEU A 198 9.86 3.80 -0.16
N TYR A 199 8.81 4.27 -0.84
CA TYR A 199 7.73 3.41 -1.34
C TYR A 199 8.20 2.41 -2.38
N THR A 200 9.09 2.79 -3.29
CA THR A 200 9.66 1.87 -4.30
C THR A 200 10.41 0.70 -3.63
N LYS A 201 11.06 0.96 -2.49
CA LYS A 201 11.71 -0.08 -1.68
C LYS A 201 10.70 -0.89 -0.87
N PHE A 202 9.69 -0.23 -0.29
CA PHE A 202 8.70 -0.85 0.57
C PHE A 202 7.80 -1.84 -0.17
N VAL A 203 7.37 -1.51 -1.39
CA VAL A 203 6.53 -2.36 -2.24
C VAL A 203 7.15 -3.74 -2.47
N LYS A 204 8.49 -3.84 -2.53
CA LYS A 204 9.19 -5.12 -2.70
C LYS A 204 9.19 -6.00 -1.45
N LYS A 205 8.94 -5.42 -0.28
CA LYS A 205 9.08 -6.06 1.03
C LYS A 205 7.76 -6.50 1.63
N GLU A 206 6.68 -5.83 1.26
CA GLU A 206 5.44 -5.90 2.00
C GLU A 206 4.32 -6.54 1.15
N PRO A 207 3.95 -7.79 1.45
CA PRO A 207 2.98 -8.53 0.65
C PRO A 207 1.57 -7.96 0.70
N ASP A 208 1.21 -7.22 1.76
CA ASP A 208 -0.13 -6.66 1.91
C ASP A 208 -0.32 -5.32 1.18
N LEU A 209 0.72 -4.81 0.51
CA LEU A 209 0.60 -3.58 -0.26
C LEU A 209 -0.13 -3.82 -1.59
N HIS A 210 -1.08 -2.95 -1.83
CA HIS A 210 -1.89 -2.87 -3.02
C HIS A 210 -1.75 -1.48 -3.63
N HIS A 211 -2.00 -1.35 -4.94
CA HIS A 211 -2.24 -0.05 -5.53
C HIS A 211 -3.72 0.11 -5.88
N ALA A 212 -4.23 1.31 -5.66
CA ALA A 212 -5.56 1.74 -6.05
C ALA A 212 -5.51 2.81 -7.14
N LEU A 213 -4.36 3.04 -7.81
CA LEU A 213 -4.17 4.19 -8.69
C LEU A 213 -5.06 4.12 -9.93
N LYS A 214 -6.01 5.07 -10.06
CA LYS A 214 -7.06 5.06 -11.09
C LYS A 214 -6.51 4.93 -12.51
N THR A 215 -5.41 5.61 -12.82
CA THR A 215 -4.82 5.60 -14.16
C THR A 215 -4.12 4.30 -14.54
N VAL A 216 -3.86 3.44 -13.55
CA VAL A 216 -3.29 2.10 -13.76
C VAL A 216 -4.42 1.08 -13.80
N PHE A 217 -5.25 1.06 -12.76
CA PHE A 217 -6.42 0.20 -12.68
C PHE A 217 -7.54 0.92 -11.91
N SER A 218 -8.70 1.06 -12.54
CA SER A 218 -9.78 1.90 -12.02
C SER A 218 -10.78 1.17 -11.11
N PHE A 219 -10.85 -0.16 -11.21
CA PHE A 219 -11.98 -0.91 -10.66
C PHE A 219 -11.78 -1.42 -9.24
N ASP A 220 -10.54 -1.58 -8.79
CA ASP A 220 -10.24 -2.17 -7.48
C ASP A 220 -8.84 -1.77 -6.97
N ALA A 221 -8.51 -2.17 -5.74
CA ALA A 221 -7.16 -2.18 -5.19
C ALA A 221 -6.48 -3.52 -5.49
N ILE A 222 -5.38 -3.50 -6.25
CA ILE A 222 -4.72 -4.73 -6.72
C ILE A 222 -3.40 -4.96 -5.99
N SER A 223 -3.17 -6.20 -5.57
CA SER A 223 -1.94 -6.62 -4.87
C SER A 223 -0.70 -6.37 -5.73
N LEU A 224 0.29 -5.70 -5.16
CA LEU A 224 1.58 -5.46 -5.81
C LEU A 224 2.53 -6.66 -5.66
N HIS A 225 2.26 -7.56 -4.72
CA HIS A 225 3.10 -8.74 -4.48
C HIS A 225 2.78 -9.88 -5.44
N ASN A 226 1.48 -10.15 -5.67
CA ASN A 226 1.03 -11.28 -6.47
C ASN A 226 0.87 -10.95 -7.96
N ASN A 227 0.96 -9.66 -8.34
CA ASN A 227 0.77 -9.23 -9.72
C ASN A 227 1.96 -8.37 -10.21
N ILE A 228 2.93 -9.03 -10.84
CA ILE A 228 4.17 -8.41 -11.34
C ILE A 228 3.88 -7.31 -12.37
N GLU A 229 2.86 -7.50 -13.22
CA GLU A 229 2.49 -6.52 -14.24
C GLU A 229 1.96 -5.23 -13.59
N GLN A 230 1.04 -5.37 -12.64
CA GLN A 230 0.49 -4.23 -11.89
C GLN A 230 1.57 -3.54 -11.05
N HIS A 231 2.48 -4.33 -10.46
CA HIS A 231 3.65 -3.80 -9.78
C HIS A 231 4.49 -2.89 -10.69
N GLN A 232 4.81 -3.36 -11.90
CA GLN A 232 5.57 -2.57 -12.87
C GLN A 232 4.81 -1.32 -13.31
N GLN A 233 3.54 -1.45 -13.69
CA GLN A 233 2.72 -0.32 -14.16
C GLN A 233 2.53 0.76 -13.09
N TYR A 234 2.36 0.36 -11.84
CA TYR A 234 2.28 1.30 -10.72
C TYR A 234 3.60 2.07 -10.55
N LEU A 235 4.74 1.39 -10.58
CA LEU A 235 6.05 2.05 -10.45
C LEU A 235 6.36 2.98 -11.63
N GLU A 236 6.03 2.57 -12.86
CA GLU A 236 6.15 3.42 -14.05
C GLU A 236 5.27 4.67 -13.93
N ALA A 237 4.01 4.52 -13.51
CA ALA A 237 3.10 5.65 -13.30
C ALA A 237 3.59 6.59 -12.20
N LEU A 238 4.16 6.06 -11.12
CA LEU A 238 4.75 6.85 -10.04
C LEU A 238 5.97 7.64 -10.54
N GLN A 239 6.85 7.00 -11.32
CA GLN A 239 8.02 7.62 -11.93
C GLN A 239 7.63 8.71 -12.95
N ASP A 240 6.62 8.47 -13.79
CA ASP A 240 6.13 9.46 -14.75
C ASP A 240 5.60 10.72 -14.06
N ARG A 241 4.83 10.55 -12.98
CA ARG A 241 4.27 11.67 -12.20
C ARG A 241 5.35 12.45 -11.46
N TRP A 242 6.37 11.75 -10.96
CA TRP A 242 7.56 12.39 -10.40
C TRP A 242 8.24 13.32 -11.42
N HIS A 243 8.57 12.82 -12.62
CA HIS A 243 9.21 13.65 -13.65
C HIS A 243 8.35 14.84 -14.07
N ARG A 244 7.02 14.66 -14.16
CA ARG A 244 6.10 15.77 -14.46
C ARG A 244 6.09 16.83 -13.36
N THR A 245 6.15 16.41 -12.10
CA THR A 245 6.19 17.31 -10.93
C THR A 245 7.51 18.06 -10.85
N GLN A 246 8.64 17.39 -11.11
CA GLN A 246 9.94 18.06 -11.21
C GLN A 246 9.94 19.12 -12.32
N LYS A 247 9.45 18.75 -13.51
CA LYS A 247 9.38 19.67 -14.64
C LYS A 247 8.42 20.83 -14.40
N SER A 248 7.35 20.64 -13.62
CA SER A 248 6.39 21.71 -13.33
C SER A 248 6.93 22.74 -12.35
N GLU A 249 7.79 22.35 -11.41
CA GLU A 249 8.48 23.30 -10.50
C GLU A 249 9.45 24.23 -11.24
N GLU A 250 10.00 23.80 -12.37
CA GLU A 250 10.85 24.64 -13.24
C GLU A 250 10.05 25.66 -14.07
N ASN A 251 8.74 25.43 -14.22
CA ASN A 251 7.86 26.31 -14.99
C ASN A 251 7.24 27.38 -14.08
N SER A 252 6.92 28.55 -14.66
CA SER A 252 6.25 29.63 -13.95
C SER A 252 4.73 29.49 -13.86
N ASP A 253 4.15 28.38 -14.34
CA ASP A 253 2.70 28.14 -14.29
C ASP A 253 2.34 27.44 -12.98
N GLU A 254 1.91 28.25 -12.02
CA GLU A 254 1.55 27.84 -10.67
C GLU A 254 0.35 26.88 -10.61
N ILE A 255 -0.61 27.04 -11.53
CA ILE A 255 -1.79 26.17 -11.61
C ILE A 255 -1.39 24.80 -12.16
N ALA A 256 -0.60 24.77 -13.23
CA ALA A 256 -0.07 23.52 -13.78
C ALA A 256 0.80 22.80 -12.74
N ASN A 257 1.60 23.53 -11.95
CA ASN A 257 2.37 22.95 -10.86
C ASN A 257 1.47 22.34 -9.78
N LEU A 258 0.42 23.05 -9.35
CA LEU A 258 -0.54 22.50 -8.38
C LEU A 258 -1.21 21.22 -8.90
N HIS A 259 -1.58 21.17 -10.17
CA HIS A 259 -2.14 19.95 -10.77
C HIS A 259 -1.16 18.78 -10.72
N ALA A 260 0.11 18.99 -11.07
CA ALA A 260 1.13 17.95 -11.00
C ALA A 260 1.30 17.43 -9.56
N TRP A 261 1.29 18.32 -8.57
CA TRP A 261 1.36 17.95 -7.16
C TRP A 261 0.13 17.17 -6.67
N ILE A 262 -1.09 17.54 -7.08
CA ILE A 262 -2.32 16.77 -6.77
C ILE A 262 -2.25 15.37 -7.39
N ASP A 263 -1.76 15.28 -8.62
CA ASP A 263 -1.62 14.03 -9.36
C ASP A 263 -0.55 13.11 -8.77
N MET A 264 0.54 13.67 -8.28
CA MET A 264 1.59 12.94 -7.57
C MET A 264 1.10 12.45 -6.20
N ASP A 265 0.37 13.31 -5.49
CA ASP A 265 -0.26 12.98 -4.22
C ASP A 265 -1.26 11.81 -4.36
N GLU A 266 -2.07 11.78 -5.42
CA GLU A 266 -2.96 10.63 -5.68
C GLU A 266 -2.16 9.34 -5.86
N ALA A 267 -1.04 9.37 -6.58
CA ALA A 267 -0.21 8.19 -6.77
C ALA A 267 0.35 7.67 -5.44
N ILE A 268 0.83 8.56 -4.57
CA ILE A 268 1.31 8.22 -3.23
C ILE A 268 0.21 7.61 -2.37
N HIS A 269 -0.97 8.24 -2.32
CA HIS A 269 -2.08 7.78 -1.47
C HIS A 269 -2.84 6.60 -2.07
N SER A 270 -2.57 6.28 -3.33
CA SER A 270 -3.04 5.06 -3.96
C SER A 270 -2.21 3.84 -3.57
N LEU A 271 -1.05 4.00 -2.92
CA LEU A 271 -0.35 2.89 -2.28
C LEU A 271 -0.99 2.62 -0.92
N VAL A 272 -1.74 1.52 -0.83
CA VAL A 272 -2.58 1.22 0.33
C VAL A 272 -2.32 -0.19 0.84
N PHE A 273 -2.50 -0.36 2.14
CA PHE A 273 -2.59 -1.68 2.73
C PHE A 273 -4.00 -2.25 2.57
N MET A 274 -4.11 -3.58 2.54
CA MET A 274 -5.38 -4.28 2.67
C MET A 274 -5.32 -5.23 3.88
N PRO A 275 -6.03 -4.95 4.99
CA PRO A 275 -6.89 -3.78 5.23
C PRO A 275 -6.13 -2.44 5.29
N PRO A 276 -6.80 -1.29 5.03
CA PRO A 276 -6.17 0.03 5.09
C PRO A 276 -5.56 0.33 6.46
N ALA A 277 -4.37 0.94 6.44
CA ALA A 277 -3.67 1.34 7.66
C ALA A 277 -4.46 2.40 8.44
N GLU A 278 -4.37 2.34 9.76
CA GLU A 278 -4.98 3.31 10.63
C GLU A 278 -4.33 4.71 10.45
N ARG A 279 -5.13 5.76 10.54
CA ARG A 279 -4.71 7.14 10.22
C ARG A 279 -3.53 7.62 11.05
N TYR A 280 -3.47 7.25 12.31
CA TYR A 280 -2.45 7.66 13.28
C TYR A 280 -1.38 6.58 13.50
N SER A 281 -1.32 5.55 12.66
CA SER A 281 -0.21 4.61 12.62
C SER A 281 1.06 5.26 12.03
N TRP A 282 2.20 4.58 12.13
CA TRP A 282 3.45 5.00 11.47
C TRP A 282 3.23 5.30 9.98
N TRP A 283 2.60 4.37 9.26
CA TRP A 283 2.26 4.55 7.84
C TRP A 283 1.27 5.71 7.60
N GLY A 284 0.24 5.82 8.44
CA GLY A 284 -0.73 6.90 8.35
C GLY A 284 -0.10 8.28 8.56
N ASN A 285 0.84 8.40 9.51
CA ASN A 285 1.60 9.62 9.76
C ASN A 285 2.52 9.97 8.58
N LEU A 286 3.16 8.97 7.97
CA LEU A 286 3.98 9.13 6.77
C LEU A 286 3.15 9.69 5.59
N GLN A 287 1.95 9.14 5.35
CA GLN A 287 1.03 9.68 4.33
C GLN A 287 0.56 11.11 4.66
N GLN A 288 0.26 11.39 5.93
CA GLN A 288 -0.10 12.75 6.36
C GLN A 288 1.05 13.75 6.17
N GLU A 289 2.31 13.35 6.38
CA GLU A 289 3.47 14.18 6.08
C GLU A 289 3.52 14.56 4.59
N SER A 290 3.27 13.61 3.69
CA SER A 290 3.17 13.87 2.25
C SER A 290 2.06 14.88 1.93
N ARG A 291 0.86 14.74 2.52
CA ARG A 291 -0.28 15.68 2.35
C ARG A 291 0.05 17.11 2.78
N ARG A 292 0.89 17.29 3.81
CA ARG A 292 1.28 18.62 4.28
C ARG A 292 2.07 19.38 3.21
N ILE A 293 2.81 18.68 2.34
CA ILE A 293 3.53 19.31 1.21
C ILE A 293 2.54 19.87 0.20
N LEU A 294 1.56 19.06 -0.22
CA LEU A 294 0.52 19.52 -1.14
C LEU A 294 -0.23 20.74 -0.59
N LYS A 295 -0.49 20.77 0.73
CA LYS A 295 -1.08 21.94 1.38
C LYS A 295 -0.18 23.18 1.27
N LYS A 296 1.13 23.05 1.52
CA LYS A 296 2.08 24.16 1.34
C LYS A 296 2.09 24.68 -0.11
N VAL A 297 2.04 23.79 -1.10
CA VAL A 297 1.97 24.15 -2.52
C VAL A 297 0.68 24.90 -2.82
N ALA A 298 -0.48 24.37 -2.40
CA ALA A 298 -1.77 25.04 -2.58
C ALA A 298 -1.84 26.43 -1.89
N ASP A 299 -1.26 26.56 -0.69
CA ASP A 299 -1.18 27.83 0.03
C ASP A 299 -0.31 28.86 -0.73
N ALA A 300 0.77 28.42 -1.40
CA ALA A 300 1.61 29.30 -2.23
C ALA A 300 0.84 29.83 -3.45
N VAL A 301 0.12 28.96 -4.14
CA VAL A 301 -0.74 29.34 -5.29
C VAL A 301 -1.86 30.29 -4.87
N THR A 302 -2.43 30.09 -3.68
CA THR A 302 -3.41 31.02 -3.10
C THR A 302 -2.80 32.40 -2.85
N LYS A 303 -1.56 32.47 -2.33
CA LYS A 303 -0.86 33.74 -2.08
C LYS A 303 -0.51 34.49 -3.37
N ALA A 304 -0.37 33.79 -4.49
CA ALA A 304 -0.15 34.38 -5.79
C ALA A 304 -1.44 34.94 -6.44
N GLY A 305 -2.59 34.78 -5.79
CA GLY A 305 -3.86 35.42 -6.17
C GLY A 305 -4.90 34.48 -6.78
N HIS A 306 -4.64 33.19 -6.84
CA HIS A 306 -5.60 32.19 -7.31
C HIS A 306 -6.57 31.75 -6.22
N GLU A 307 -7.81 31.39 -6.60
CA GLU A 307 -8.78 30.84 -5.65
C GLU A 307 -8.62 29.31 -5.54
N VAL A 308 -7.89 28.84 -4.54
CA VAL A 308 -7.68 27.39 -4.33
C VAL A 308 -8.37 26.92 -3.06
N ARG A 309 -9.11 25.80 -3.16
CA ARG A 309 -9.65 25.06 -2.01
C ARG A 309 -9.34 23.59 -2.18
N ILE A 310 -8.62 23.01 -1.22
CA ILE A 310 -8.38 21.56 -1.18
C ILE A 310 -9.04 20.96 0.06
N LYS A 311 -9.59 19.75 -0.07
CA LYS A 311 -10.27 19.04 1.02
C LYS A 311 -9.90 17.55 1.00
N GLN A 312 -9.30 17.09 2.09
CA GLN A 312 -9.15 15.66 2.35
C GLN A 312 -10.51 15.11 2.78
N LEU A 313 -10.95 14.05 2.11
CA LEU A 313 -12.24 13.41 2.36
C LEU A 313 -12.08 12.36 3.46
N SER A 314 -12.90 12.43 4.50
CA SER A 314 -12.83 11.54 5.67
C SER A 314 -14.16 11.57 6.44
N GLY A 315 -14.37 10.63 7.36
CA GLY A 315 -15.62 10.48 8.10
C GLY A 315 -16.60 9.55 7.37
N LEU A 316 -17.90 9.77 7.54
CA LEU A 316 -18.92 8.97 6.88
C LEU A 316 -18.88 9.20 5.37
N TYR A 317 -18.95 8.13 4.59
CA TYR A 317 -18.96 8.19 3.13
C TYR A 317 -20.14 9.03 2.62
N ALA A 318 -21.31 8.90 3.24
CA ALA A 318 -22.51 9.67 2.91
C ALA A 318 -22.31 11.19 3.00
N ASP A 319 -21.41 11.67 3.86
CA ASP A 319 -21.15 13.10 4.03
C ASP A 319 -20.20 13.66 2.96
N VAL A 320 -19.44 12.79 2.29
CA VAL A 320 -18.37 13.19 1.37
C VAL A 320 -18.54 12.70 -0.07
N CYS A 321 -19.46 11.78 -0.33
CA CYS A 321 -19.66 11.18 -1.66
C CYS A 321 -20.00 12.19 -2.77
N GLN A 322 -20.58 13.34 -2.41
CA GLN A 322 -20.82 14.44 -3.36
C GLN A 322 -19.53 15.14 -3.85
N PHE A 323 -18.43 15.00 -3.11
CA PHE A 323 -17.12 15.59 -3.44
C PHE A 323 -16.17 14.59 -4.08
N SER A 324 -16.58 13.34 -4.25
CA SER A 324 -15.75 12.27 -4.80
C SER A 324 -16.36 11.62 -6.03
N LYS A 325 -15.52 10.96 -6.83
CA LYS A 325 -15.89 10.13 -7.97
C LYS A 325 -14.96 8.92 -8.06
N ASP A 326 -15.46 7.86 -8.68
CA ASP A 326 -14.72 6.62 -8.94
C ASP A 326 -14.20 5.96 -7.64
N ASP A 327 -14.99 6.06 -6.57
CA ASP A 327 -14.64 5.54 -5.25
C ASP A 327 -14.54 4.02 -5.21
N LEU A 328 -13.69 3.51 -4.32
CA LEU A 328 -13.50 2.08 -4.12
C LEU A 328 -14.21 1.63 -2.84
N GLN A 329 -15.14 0.69 -2.99
CA GLN A 329 -15.74 0.01 -1.86
C GLN A 329 -14.87 -1.20 -1.48
N VAL A 330 -14.54 -1.34 -0.21
CA VAL A 330 -13.88 -2.53 0.33
C VAL A 330 -14.70 -3.19 1.42
N ASP A 331 -14.41 -4.45 1.67
CA ASP A 331 -15.07 -5.32 2.64
C ASP A 331 -14.12 -5.79 3.77
N CYS A 332 -12.96 -5.13 3.92
CA CYS A 332 -12.00 -5.33 4.99
C CYS A 332 -11.62 -4.02 5.69
N GLY A 333 -11.26 -4.09 6.98
CA GLY A 333 -10.85 -2.95 7.81
C GLY A 333 -11.96 -1.97 8.21
N GLY A 334 -11.68 -1.20 9.27
CA GLY A 334 -12.45 -0.04 9.73
C GLY A 334 -13.94 -0.25 10.00
N THR A 335 -14.67 0.86 10.12
CA THR A 335 -16.10 0.87 10.45
C THR A 335 -16.94 0.90 9.17
N PRO A 336 -18.01 0.08 9.05
CA PRO A 336 -18.98 0.17 7.96
C PRO A 336 -19.52 1.58 7.72
N GLY A 337 -19.52 2.00 6.45
CA GLY A 337 -19.98 3.32 6.02
C GLY A 337 -18.95 4.44 6.14
N GLU A 338 -17.75 4.19 6.69
CA GLU A 338 -16.69 5.19 6.81
C GLU A 338 -15.72 5.18 5.64
N VAL A 339 -15.17 6.36 5.33
CA VAL A 339 -13.99 6.51 4.48
C VAL A 339 -12.77 6.01 5.24
N LEU A 340 -12.12 5.01 4.67
CA LEU A 340 -10.90 4.41 5.20
C LEU A 340 -9.66 5.15 4.72
N THR A 341 -9.64 5.60 3.47
CA THR A 341 -8.49 6.31 2.89
C THR A 341 -8.94 7.32 1.84
N CYS A 342 -8.35 8.52 1.89
CA CYS A 342 -8.51 9.54 0.86
C CYS A 342 -7.42 9.33 -0.22
N LEU A 343 -7.77 8.64 -1.30
CA LEU A 343 -6.87 8.35 -2.41
C LEU A 343 -6.52 9.63 -3.18
N ARG A 344 -7.52 10.47 -3.47
CA ARG A 344 -7.35 11.80 -4.10
C ARG A 344 -8.13 12.84 -3.31
N ILE A 345 -7.54 14.00 -3.04
CA ILE A 345 -8.28 15.12 -2.47
C ILE A 345 -9.29 15.68 -3.46
N TYR A 346 -10.38 16.21 -2.91
CA TYR A 346 -11.17 17.19 -3.65
C TYR A 346 -10.38 18.49 -3.78
N ALA A 347 -10.40 19.09 -4.97
CA ALA A 347 -9.85 20.42 -5.20
C ALA A 347 -10.83 21.29 -5.98
N ARG A 348 -10.89 22.58 -5.64
CA ARG A 348 -11.48 23.62 -6.47
C ARG A 348 -10.41 24.65 -6.75
N ILE A 349 -10.14 24.89 -8.02
CA ILE A 349 -9.11 25.83 -8.48
C ILE A 349 -9.81 26.83 -9.39
N ASN A 350 -9.87 28.08 -8.96
CA ASN A 350 -10.72 29.11 -9.53
C ASN A 350 -12.19 28.63 -9.59
N GLN A 351 -12.75 28.52 -10.79
CA GLN A 351 -14.14 28.08 -11.01
C GLN A 351 -14.26 26.58 -11.34
N GLU A 352 -13.14 25.87 -11.43
CA GLU A 352 -13.11 24.46 -11.83
C GLU A 352 -13.02 23.54 -10.61
N GLU A 353 -13.86 22.50 -10.62
CA GLU A 353 -13.90 21.49 -9.58
C GLU A 353 -13.28 20.18 -10.05
N TYR A 354 -12.45 19.62 -9.19
CA TYR A 354 -11.73 18.38 -9.37
C TYR A 354 -12.16 17.44 -8.24
N PRO A 355 -12.97 16.41 -8.56
CA PRO A 355 -13.47 15.50 -7.55
C PRO A 355 -12.32 14.73 -6.89
N GLY A 356 -12.48 14.47 -5.60
CA GLY A 356 -11.63 13.55 -4.88
C GLY A 356 -11.97 12.09 -5.21
N ARG A 357 -11.29 11.18 -4.55
CA ARG A 357 -11.53 9.74 -4.65
C ARG A 357 -11.20 9.09 -3.33
N VAL A 358 -12.06 8.22 -2.86
CA VAL A 358 -11.91 7.57 -1.56
C VAL A 358 -11.98 6.05 -1.67
N MET A 359 -11.35 5.39 -0.72
CA MET A 359 -11.65 4.02 -0.36
C MET A 359 -12.54 4.04 0.88
N PHE A 360 -13.66 3.33 0.86
CA PHE A 360 -14.63 3.30 1.96
C PHE A 360 -15.10 1.89 2.27
N ARG A 361 -15.56 1.69 3.51
CA ARG A 361 -16.07 0.40 3.96
C ARG A 361 -17.54 0.27 3.59
N GLY A 362 -17.90 -0.77 2.83
CA GLY A 362 -19.30 -1.07 2.51
C GLY A 362 -20.14 -1.32 3.77
N SER A 363 -21.36 -0.75 3.81
CA SER A 363 -22.38 -1.10 4.81
C SER A 363 -23.03 -2.41 4.36
N ARG A 364 -22.78 -3.51 5.09
CA ARG A 364 -23.49 -4.78 4.83
C ARG A 364 -24.96 -4.67 5.22
#